data_AF-A0A524LET4-F1
#
_entry.id   AF-A0A524LET4-F1
#
_cell.length_a   1.000
_cell.length_b   1.000
_cell.length_c   1.000
_cell.angle_alpha   90.00
_cell.angle_beta   90.00
_cell.angle_gamma   90.00
#
_symmetry.space_group_name_H-M   'P 1'
#
loop_
_entity.id
_entity.type
_entity.pdbx_description
1 polymer ?
#
loop_
_entity_poly.entity_id
_entity_poly.type
_entity_poly.pdbx_seq_one_letter_code
_entity_poly.pdbx_strand_id
1 'polypeptide(L)' 'KSGGAIIRTALQQLERAGFVKKRGTLGREMTDIGRSYMDKLSAVLKTELSEAIPELAKY' A
#
# COMPACT_ATOMS: atom_id res chain seq x y z
N LYS A 1 -1.93 9.00 24.39
CA LYS A 1 -1.44 9.85 23.27
C LYS A 1 0.02 9.50 22.97
N SER A 2 0.32 8.44 22.21
CA SER A 2 1.72 8.08 21.88
C SER A 2 1.94 7.64 20.43
N GLY A 3 0.94 7.03 19.77
CA GLY A 3 1.08 6.55 18.38
C GLY A 3 1.13 7.63 17.29
N GLY A 4 0.71 8.86 17.58
CA GLY A 4 0.59 9.91 16.56
C GLY A 4 1.94 10.36 15.97
N ALA A 5 3.02 10.29 16.75
CA ALA A 5 4.36 10.60 16.25
C ALA A 5 4.86 9.53 15.27
N ILE A 6 4.67 8.25 15.61
CA ILE A 6 5.09 7.10 14.80
C ILE A 6 4.41 7.13 13.44
N ILE A 7 3.09 7.34 13.41
CA ILE A 7 2.31 7.40 12.15
C ILE A 7 2.79 8.56 11.27
N ARG A 8 3.09 9.73 11.85
CA ARG A 8 3.61 10.87 11.08
C ARG A 8 4.97 10.57 10.48
N THR A 9 5.87 9.99 11.26
CA THR A 9 7.21 9.63 10.79
C THR A 9 7.14 8.58 9.67
N ALA A 10 6.32 7.55 9.82
CA ALA A 10 6.12 6.54 8.78
C ALA A 10 5.56 7.14 7.49
N LEU A 11 4.54 8.00 7.58
CA LEU A 11 3.96 8.66 6.40
C LEU A 11 4.95 9.63 5.72
N GLN A 12 5.81 10.30 6.49
CA GLN A 12 6.88 11.13 5.93
C GLN A 12 7.93 10.29 5.17
N GLN A 13 8.26 9.10 5.68
CA GLN A 13 9.18 8.18 5.00
C GLN A 13 8.56 7.63 3.70
N LEU A 14 7.29 7.24 3.74
CA LEU A 14 6.55 6.79 2.54
C LEU A 14 6.38 7.91 1.51
N GLU A 15 6.24 9.16 1.96
CA GLU A 15 6.22 10.34 1.08
C GLU A 15 7.59 10.58 0.43
N ARG A 16 8.69 10.46 1.19
CA ARG A 16 10.06 10.54 0.67
C ARG A 16 10.41 9.41 -0.30
N ALA A 17 9.89 8.21 -0.07
CA ALA A 17 10.04 7.06 -0.95
C ALA A 17 9.18 7.17 -2.22
N GLY A 18 8.31 8.18 -2.32
CA GLY A 18 7.47 8.43 -3.49
C GLY A 18 6.24 7.52 -3.59
N PHE A 19 5.91 6.74 -2.55
CA PHE A 19 4.72 5.89 -2.53
C PHE A 19 3.43 6.66 -2.19
N VAL A 20 3.56 7.77 -1.46
CA VAL A 20 2.45 8.61 -1.03
C VAL A 20 2.79 10.08 -1.35
N LYS A 21 1.80 10.88 -1.70
CA LYS A 21 1.95 12.34 -1.90
C LYS A 21 0.90 13.10 -1.10
N LYS A 22 1.21 14.32 -0.70
CA LYS A 22 0.19 15.22 -0.14
C LYS A 22 -0.73 15.73 -1.25
N ARG A 23 -2.04 15.70 -0.99
CA ARG A 23 -3.07 16.27 -1.86
C ARG A 23 -3.60 17.56 -1.25
N GLY A 24 -2.75 18.59 -1.20
CA GLY A 24 -3.07 19.88 -0.61
C GLY A 24 -3.60 19.76 0.83
N THR A 25 -4.78 20.33 1.10
CA THR A 25 -5.46 20.28 2.40
C THR A 25 -6.31 19.02 2.61
N LEU A 26 -6.46 18.17 1.58
CA LEU A 26 -7.29 16.96 1.61
C LEU A 26 -6.56 15.74 2.21
N GLY A 27 -5.32 15.91 2.67
CA GLY A 27 -4.53 14.86 3.28
C GLY A 27 -3.48 14.26 2.34
N ARG A 28 -3.44 12.92 2.26
CA ARG A 28 -2.42 12.15 1.54
C ARG A 28 -3.06 11.15 0.61
N GLU A 29 -2.44 10.93 -0.54
CA GLU A 29 -2.92 10.05 -1.60
C GLU A 29 -1.77 9.14 -2.05
N MET A 30 -2.09 7.89 -2.41
CA MET A 30 -1.10 6.99 -3.00
C MET A 30 -0.69 7.47 -4.39
N THR A 31 0.60 7.39 -4.70
CA THR A 31 1.09 7.63 -6.06
C THR A 31 0.85 6.40 -6.93
N ASP A 32 1.01 6.55 -8.24
CA ASP A 32 0.90 5.43 -9.18
C ASP A 32 1.95 4.35 -8.90
N ILE A 33 3.13 4.74 -8.42
CA ILE A 33 4.20 3.83 -7.98
C ILE A 33 3.74 3.04 -6.75
N GLY A 34 3.18 3.71 -5.74
CA GLY A 34 2.66 3.07 -4.54
C GLY A 34 1.54 2.08 -4.84
N ARG A 35 0.63 2.45 -5.75
CA ARG A 35 -0.43 1.56 -6.22
C ARG A 35 0.13 0.34 -6.95
N SER A 36 1.01 0.53 -7.93
CA SER A 36 1.61 -0.57 -8.69
C SER A 36 2.42 -1.52 -7.81
N TYR A 37 3.14 -1.00 -6.81
CA TYR A 37 3.89 -1.83 -5.86
C TYR A 37 2.95 -2.72 -5.03
N MET A 38 1.85 -2.14 -4.52
CA MET A 38 0.85 -2.89 -3.77
C MET A 38 0.18 -3.95 -4.66
N ASP A 39 -0.23 -3.59 -5.87
CA ASP A 39 -0.89 -4.50 -6.80
C ASP A 39 0.00 -5.71 -7.17
N LYS A 40 1.30 -5.48 -7.35
CA LYS A 40 2.27 -6.57 -7.61
C LYS A 40 2.36 -7.54 -6.44
N LEU A 41 2.49 -7.02 -5.22
CA LEU A 41 2.52 -7.85 -4.02
C LEU A 41 1.22 -8.64 -3.84
N SER A 42 0.07 -7.98 -4.07
CA SER A 42 -1.23 -8.63 -4.02
C SER A 42 -1.40 -9.71 -5.07
N ALA A 43 -0.88 -9.51 -6.28
CA ALA A 43 -0.92 -10.52 -7.34
C ALA A 43 -0.07 -11.75 -7.02
N VAL A 44 1.13 -11.56 -6.46
CA VAL A 44 1.99 -12.67 -6.00
C VAL A 44 1.28 -13.46 -4.90
N LEU A 45 0.79 -12.76 -3.86
CA LEU A 45 0.04 -13.40 -2.78
C LEU A 45 -1.20 -14.14 -3.29
N LYS A 46 -1.95 -13.54 -4.21
CA LYS A 46 -3.13 -14.19 -4.80
C LYS A 46 -2.77 -15.45 -5.57
N THR A 47 -1.65 -15.47 -6.28
CA THR A 47 -1.17 -16.65 -7.00
C THR A 47 -0.86 -17.77 -6.01
N GLU A 48 -0.07 -17.48 -4.97
CA GLU A 48 0.25 -18.44 -3.90
C GLU A 48 -1.01 -18.95 -3.18
N LEU A 49 -1.95 -18.06 -2.87
CA LEU A 49 -3.20 -18.44 -2.22
C LEU A 49 -4.13 -19.24 -3.15
N SER A 50 -4.09 -19.01 -4.46
CA SER A 50 -4.91 -19.75 -5.42
C SER A 50 -4.40 -21.18 -5.63
N GLU A 51 -3.08 -21.39 -5.48
CA GLU A 51 -2.50 -22.74 -5.44
C GLU A 51 -2.93 -23.50 -4.18
N ALA A 52 -3.04 -22.81 -3.04
CA ALA A 52 -3.50 -23.39 -1.78
C ALA A 52 -5.04 -23.58 -1.71
N ILE A 53 -5.80 -22.66 -2.33
CA ILE A 53 -7.27 -22.62 -2.31
C ILE A 53 -7.77 -22.40 -3.75
N PRO A 54 -8.13 -23.47 -4.46
CA PRO A 54 -8.56 -23.40 -5.87
C PRO A 54 -9.78 -22.51 -6.13
N GLU A 55 -10.64 -22.30 -5.12
CA GLU A 55 -11.85 -21.46 -5.22
C GLU A 55 -11.51 -19.96 -5.42
N LEU A 56 -10.31 -19.52 -5.04
CA LEU A 56 -9.86 -18.14 -5.21
C LEU A 56 -9.45 -17.81 -6.65
N ALA A 57 -9.20 -18.82 -7.50
CA ALA A 57 -8.85 -18.60 -8.91
C ALA A 57 -10.01 -17.98 -9.73
N LYS A 58 -11.23 -17.99 -9.18
CA LYS A 58 -12.44 -17.50 -9.84
C LYS A 58 -12.63 -15.98 -9.73
N TYR A 59 -11.94 -15.33 -8.79
CA TYR A 59 -12.02 -13.91 -8.47
C TYR A 59 -10.63 -13.28 -8.59
#